data_AF-A0A3M1TVC7-F1
#
_entry.id   AF-A0A3M1TVC7-F1
#
_cell.length_a   1.000
_cell.length_b   1.000
_cell.length_c   1.000
_cell.angle_alpha   90.00
_cell.angle_beta   90.00
_cell.angle_gamma   90.00
#
_symmetry.space_group_name_H-M   'P 1'
#
loop_
_entity.id
_entity.type
_entity.pdbx_description
1 polymer ?
#
loop_
_entity_poly.entity_id
_entity_poly.type
_entity_poly.pdbx_seq_one_letter_code
_entity_poly.pdbx_strand_id
1 'polypeptide(L)'
;MLAPLVPGARVATSRLLQVYPERTGAVTVELAANDGHRFRVDICRRDPAADAPAPVARTRHYDLFLANGGQGDKRTSREEGLAVYGLAHLLRKNEAHRTASLLTLRERWARFSRAEICTPVV
;
A
#
# COMPACT_ATOMS: atom_id res chain seq x y z
N MET A 1 -0.94 12.67 4.61
CA MET A 1 -1.55 11.72 3.66
C MET A 1 -2.52 10.70 4.30
N LEU A 2 -2.15 9.96 5.35
CA LEU A 2 -3.00 8.86 5.87
C LEU A 2 -3.91 9.22 7.06
N ALA A 3 -3.84 10.44 7.59
CA ALA A 3 -4.70 10.85 8.71
C ALA A 3 -6.21 10.68 8.37
N PRO A 4 -7.06 10.26 9.33
CA PRO A 4 -6.78 9.96 10.73
C PRO A 4 -6.45 8.47 11.00
N LEU A 5 -5.89 7.74 10.04
CA LEU A 5 -5.54 6.32 10.26
C LEU A 5 -4.47 6.17 11.34
N VAL A 6 -4.87 5.58 12.46
CA VAL A 6 -4.01 5.19 13.57
C VAL A 6 -4.02 3.67 13.74
N PRO A 7 -2.93 3.05 14.25
CA PRO A 7 -2.94 1.65 14.66
C PRO A 7 -4.21 1.30 15.45
N GLY A 8 -4.89 0.25 15.03
CA GLY A 8 -6.16 -0.19 15.58
C GLY A 8 -7.40 0.29 14.84
N ALA A 9 -7.30 1.29 13.95
CA ALA A 9 -8.41 1.75 13.11
C ALA A 9 -8.89 0.65 12.15
N ARG A 10 -10.16 0.69 11.77
CA ARG A 10 -10.73 -0.24 10.79
C ARG A 10 -10.73 0.37 9.39
N VAL A 11 -10.30 -0.42 8.42
CA VAL A 11 -10.40 -0.13 6.99
C VAL A 11 -11.20 -1.27 6.35
N ALA A 12 -12.45 -0.99 6.00
CA ALA A 12 -13.45 -2.02 5.68
C ALA A 12 -13.55 -3.04 6.84
N THR A 13 -13.34 -4.33 6.57
CA THR A 13 -13.33 -5.41 7.59
C THR A 13 -11.97 -5.61 8.25
N SER A 14 -10.90 -5.05 7.66
CA SER A 14 -9.53 -5.24 8.13
C SER A 14 -9.14 -4.20 9.19
N ARG A 15 -8.21 -4.57 10.06
CA ARG A 15 -7.67 -3.70 11.11
C ARG A 15 -6.28 -3.22 10.72
N LEU A 16 -6.06 -1.91 10.82
CA LEU A 16 -4.73 -1.31 10.67
C LEU A 16 -3.86 -1.76 11.85
N LEU A 17 -2.76 -2.44 11.56
CA LEU A 17 -1.77 -2.80 12.57
C LEU A 17 -0.72 -1.72 12.71
N GLN A 18 -0.13 -1.31 11.59
CA GLN A 18 0.99 -0.37 11.59
C GLN A 18 1.08 0.40 10.28
N VAL A 19 1.59 1.62 10.35
CA VAL A 19 1.98 2.41 9.18
C VAL A 19 3.48 2.62 9.26
N TYR A 20 4.21 2.12 8.26
CA TYR A 20 5.63 2.34 8.13
C TYR A 20 5.87 3.56 7.23
N PRO A 21 6.62 4.57 7.71
CA PRO A 21 6.93 5.76 6.93
C PRO A 21 7.81 5.42 5.71
N GLU A 22 7.92 6.35 4.77
CA GLU A 22 8.53 6.18 3.44
C GLU A 22 10.06 5.89 3.44
N ARG A 23 10.50 4.70 3.86
CA ARG A 23 11.94 4.37 3.84
C ARG A 23 12.44 3.92 2.46
N THR A 24 11.61 3.20 1.71
CA THR A 24 11.97 2.66 0.38
C THR A 24 11.18 3.34 -0.74
N GLY A 25 10.86 4.63 -0.59
CA GLY A 25 10.09 5.38 -1.59
C GLY A 25 8.61 4.97 -1.68
N ALA A 26 8.09 4.24 -0.70
CA ALA A 26 6.68 3.92 -0.58
C ALA A 26 6.28 3.96 0.90
N VAL A 27 5.03 4.33 1.18
CA VAL A 27 4.45 4.18 2.52
C VAL A 27 3.84 2.78 2.59
N THR A 28 4.31 1.97 3.52
CA THR A 28 3.80 0.61 3.70
C THR A 28 2.81 0.59 4.85
N VAL A 29 1.62 0.05 4.60
CA VAL A 29 0.55 -0.10 5.58
C VAL A 29 0.37 -1.59 5.85
N GLU A 30 0.50 -2.00 7.10
CA GLU A 30 0.26 -3.38 7.52
C GLU A 30 -1.13 -3.51 8.13
N LEU A 31 -1.90 -4.47 7.62
CA LEU A 31 -3.29 -4.73 7.97
C LEU A 31 -3.43 -6.19 8.41
N ALA A 32 -4.37 -6.42 9.33
CA ALA A 32 -4.88 -7.75 9.65
C ALA A 32 -6.27 -7.91 9.06
N ALA A 33 -6.49 -8.99 8.32
CA ALA A 33 -7.82 -9.42 7.93
C ALA A 33 -8.60 -9.97 9.15
N ASN A 34 -9.89 -10.18 8.97
CA ASN A 34 -10.77 -10.64 10.05
C ASN A 34 -10.45 -12.06 10.56
N ASP A 35 -9.87 -12.91 9.71
CA ASP A 35 -9.38 -14.25 10.08
C ASP A 35 -7.99 -14.22 10.78
N GLY A 36 -7.42 -13.02 10.98
CA GLY A 36 -6.13 -12.81 11.61
C GLY A 36 -4.91 -12.87 10.68
N HIS A 37 -5.07 -13.18 9.39
CA HIS A 37 -3.94 -13.13 8.46
C HIS A 37 -3.47 -11.70 8.25
N ARG A 38 -2.14 -11.51 8.20
CA ARG A 38 -1.52 -10.20 8.00
C ARG A 38 -1.14 -10.01 6.54
N PHE A 39 -1.39 -8.82 6.02
CA PHE A 39 -1.00 -8.42 4.68
C PHE A 39 -0.52 -6.98 4.68
N ARG A 40 0.27 -6.63 3.67
CA ARG A 40 0.84 -5.29 3.51
C ARG A 40 0.30 -4.63 2.25
N VAL A 41 0.12 -3.31 2.32
CA VAL A 41 -0.27 -2.48 1.18
C VAL A 41 0.78 -1.39 1.03
N ASP A 42 1.47 -1.41 -0.09
CA ASP A 42 2.45 -0.40 -0.45
C ASP A 42 1.78 0.72 -1.25
N ILE A 43 1.93 1.94 -0.77
CA ILE A 43 1.43 3.15 -1.40
C ILE A 43 2.61 3.81 -2.11
N CYS A 44 2.60 3.71 -3.43
CA CYS A 44 3.61 4.31 -4.31
C CYS A 44 3.03 5.56 -4.99
N ARG A 45 3.92 6.39 -5.54
CA ARG A 45 3.52 7.45 -6.47
C ARG A 45 2.90 6.84 -7.72
N ARG A 46 1.87 7.51 -8.25
CA ARG A 46 1.19 7.08 -9.47
C ARG A 46 2.14 7.02 -10.66
N ASP A 47 2.10 5.90 -11.37
CA ASP A 47 2.80 5.71 -12.63
C ASP A 47 1.81 5.82 -13.81
N PRO A 48 1.89 6.86 -14.64
CA PRO A 48 0.95 7.06 -15.74
C PRO A 48 1.25 6.18 -16.97
N ALA A 49 2.39 5.46 -16.98
CA ALA A 49 2.79 4.70 -18.15
C ALA A 49 1.87 3.49 -18.39
N ALA A 50 1.62 3.18 -19.67
CA ALA A 50 0.72 2.09 -20.07
C ALA A 50 1.28 0.69 -19.70
N ASP A 51 2.60 0.58 -19.61
CA ASP A 51 3.35 -0.63 -19.23
C ASP A 51 3.62 -0.72 -17.71
N ALA A 52 3.10 0.23 -16.92
CA ALA A 52 3.30 0.23 -15.48
C ALA A 52 2.61 -0.99 -14.83
N PRO A 53 3.21 -1.58 -13.78
CA PRO A 53 2.59 -2.67 -13.03
C PRO A 53 1.15 -2.32 -12.59
N ALA A 54 0.24 -3.28 -12.70
CA ALA A 54 -1.15 -3.08 -12.35
C ALA A 54 -1.32 -3.03 -10.81
N PRO A 55 -1.70 -1.88 -10.22
CA PRO A 55 -2.04 -1.81 -8.81
C PRO A 55 -3.44 -2.38 -8.56
N VAL A 56 -3.72 -2.72 -7.31
CA VAL A 56 -5.05 -3.16 -6.88
C VAL A 56 -6.03 -1.98 -6.86
N ALA A 57 -5.55 -0.79 -6.46
CA ALA A 57 -6.34 0.43 -6.54
C ALA A 57 -5.48 1.62 -6.96
N ARG A 58 -6.12 2.59 -7.64
CA ARG A 58 -5.51 3.85 -8.04
C ARG A 58 -6.26 5.04 -7.46
N THR A 59 -5.49 6.09 -7.21
CA THR A 59 -5.97 7.43 -6.85
C THR A 59 -5.41 8.43 -7.88
N ARG A 60 -5.63 9.73 -7.71
CA ARG A 60 -5.09 10.73 -8.66
C ARG A 60 -3.56 10.79 -8.59
N HIS A 61 -2.99 10.54 -7.41
CA HIS A 61 -1.57 10.71 -7.14
C HIS A 61 -0.83 9.44 -6.70
N TYR A 62 -1.55 8.39 -6.33
CA TYR A 62 -0.97 7.16 -5.78
C TYR A 62 -1.52 5.90 -6.42
N ASP A 63 -0.65 4.91 -6.51
CA ASP A 63 -0.96 3.53 -6.87
C ASP A 63 -0.74 2.64 -5.65
N LEU A 64 -1.71 1.77 -5.35
CA LEU A 64 -1.71 0.90 -4.18
C LEU A 64 -1.47 -0.55 -4.60
N PHE A 65 -0.41 -1.14 -4.07
CA PHE A 65 0.02 -2.50 -4.39
C PHE A 65 -0.16 -3.39 -3.15
N LEU A 66 -0.77 -4.56 -3.34
CA LEU A 66 -0.92 -5.55 -2.28
C LEU A 66 0.34 -6.44 -2.24
N ALA A 67 0.96 -6.50 -1.07
CA ALA A 67 2.04 -7.42 -0.74
C ALA A 67 1.50 -8.48 0.24
N ASN A 68 0.92 -9.55 -0.32
CA ASN A 68 0.37 -10.69 0.42
C ASN A 68 1.30 -11.92 0.44
N GLY A 69 2.58 -11.73 0.09
CA GLY A 69 3.58 -12.81 -0.01
C GLY A 69 3.48 -13.68 -1.26
N GLY A 70 2.55 -13.38 -2.19
CA GLY A 70 2.54 -13.98 -3.52
C GLY A 70 3.57 -13.34 -4.47
N GLN A 71 3.96 -14.06 -5.53
CA GLN A 71 4.79 -13.54 -6.63
C GLN A 71 3.93 -12.86 -7.72
N GLY A 72 2.75 -12.31 -7.35
CA GLY A 72 1.73 -11.83 -8.29
C GLY A 72 0.83 -12.94 -8.87
N ASP A 73 1.04 -14.19 -8.44
CA ASP A 73 0.31 -15.40 -8.82
C ASP A 73 -0.86 -15.72 -7.87
N LYS A 74 -0.79 -15.24 -6.63
CA LYS A 74 -1.82 -15.45 -5.62
C LYS A 74 -2.98 -14.49 -5.86
N ARG A 75 -4.16 -15.04 -6.15
CA ARG A 75 -5.40 -14.25 -6.27
C ARG A 75 -5.60 -13.41 -5.00
N THR A 76 -5.74 -12.10 -5.19
CA THR A 76 -6.20 -11.19 -4.15
C THR A 76 -7.56 -11.66 -3.64
N SER A 77 -7.65 -11.95 -2.34
CA SER A 77 -8.92 -12.25 -1.70
C SER A 77 -9.85 -11.03 -1.75
N ARG A 78 -11.16 -11.27 -1.70
CA ARG A 78 -12.15 -10.19 -1.68
C ARG A 78 -11.92 -9.22 -0.51
N GLU A 79 -11.48 -9.75 0.63
CA GLU A 79 -11.20 -8.95 1.84
C GLU A 79 -9.99 -8.03 1.67
N GLU A 80 -8.84 -8.56 1.20
CA GLU A 80 -7.66 -7.75 0.91
C GLU A 80 -7.98 -6.65 -0.11
N GLY A 81 -8.74 -6.99 -1.16
CA GLY A 81 -9.20 -6.02 -2.15
C GLY A 81 -10.03 -4.89 -1.52
N LEU A 82 -11.02 -5.23 -0.67
CA LEU A 82 -11.85 -4.25 0.03
C LEU A 82 -11.02 -3.34 0.94
N ALA A 83 -10.03 -3.87 1.65
CA ALA A 83 -9.13 -3.08 2.47
C ALA A 83 -8.32 -2.09 1.63
N VAL A 84 -7.78 -2.53 0.49
CA VAL A 84 -7.03 -1.67 -0.43
C VAL A 84 -7.92 -0.57 -1.03
N TYR A 85 -9.15 -0.90 -1.44
CA TYR A 85 -10.11 0.11 -1.91
C TYR A 85 -10.50 1.11 -0.80
N GLY A 86 -10.67 0.63 0.43
CA GLY A 86 -10.91 1.48 1.60
C GLY A 86 -9.77 2.47 1.85
N LEU A 87 -8.52 2.00 1.77
CA LEU A 87 -7.33 2.86 1.84
C LEU A 87 -7.32 3.88 0.70
N ALA A 88 -7.56 3.45 -0.54
CA ALA A 88 -7.61 4.36 -1.68
C ALA A 88 -8.68 5.46 -1.50
N HIS A 89 -9.85 5.11 -0.95
CA HIS A 89 -10.90 6.08 -0.66
C HIS A 89 -10.47 7.11 0.40
N LEU A 90 -9.79 6.68 1.47
CA LEU A 90 -9.24 7.56 2.49
C LEU A 90 -8.13 8.46 1.95
N LEU A 91 -7.26 7.92 1.10
CA LEU A 91 -6.20 8.68 0.45
C LEU A 91 -6.78 9.78 -0.44
N ARG A 92 -7.81 9.48 -1.25
CA ARG A 92 -8.48 10.47 -2.11
C ARG A 92 -8.97 11.69 -1.32
N LYS A 93 -9.48 11.49 -0.10
CA LYS A 93 -9.93 12.61 0.77
C LYS A 93 -8.76 13.46 1.30
N ASN A 94 -7.57 12.88 1.38
CA ASN A 94 -6.38 13.49 1.97
C ASN A 94 -5.29 13.83 0.95
N GLU A 95 -5.60 13.76 -0.35
CA GLU A 95 -4.65 13.96 -1.45
C GLU A 95 -4.01 15.36 -1.47
N ALA A 96 -4.60 16.35 -0.79
CA ALA A 96 -3.99 17.67 -0.61
C ALA A 96 -2.69 17.61 0.22
N HIS A 97 -2.57 16.65 1.14
CA HIS A 97 -1.41 16.45 2.00
C HIS A 97 -0.40 15.49 1.37
N ARG A 98 0.06 15.82 0.16
CA ARG A 98 0.94 14.95 -0.62
C ARG A 98 2.29 14.75 0.05
N THR A 99 2.81 13.54 -0.08
CA THR A 99 4.19 13.25 0.27
C THR A 99 5.03 13.30 -1.01
N ALA A 100 5.99 14.22 -1.09
CA ALA A 100 6.79 14.47 -2.29
C ALA A 100 7.86 13.39 -2.58
N SER A 101 8.19 12.56 -1.60
CA SER A 101 9.30 11.59 -1.61
C SER A 101 8.92 10.20 -2.14
N LEU A 102 7.66 9.98 -2.55
CA LEU A 102 7.22 8.67 -3.04
C LEU A 102 7.72 8.41 -4.47
N LEU A 103 8.21 7.20 -4.68
CA LEU A 103 8.65 6.64 -5.95
C LEU A 103 7.49 5.87 -6.60
N THR A 104 7.52 5.72 -7.93
CA THR A 104 6.69 4.71 -8.59
C THR A 104 7.19 3.30 -8.22
N LEU A 105 6.38 2.28 -8.45
CA LEU A 105 6.81 0.90 -8.17
C LEU A 105 8.05 0.50 -8.99
N ARG A 106 8.15 0.96 -10.25
CA ARG A 106 9.32 0.71 -11.11
C ARG A 106 10.57 1.37 -10.57
N GLU A 107 10.48 2.65 -10.19
CA GLU A 107 11.58 3.39 -9.56
C GLU A 107 12.04 2.71 -8.26
N ARG A 108 11.08 2.22 -7.47
CA ARG A 108 11.34 1.49 -6.23
C ARG A 108 12.08 0.18 -6.48
N TRP A 109 11.67 -0.62 -7.47
CA TRP A 109 12.36 -1.87 -7.84
C TRP A 109 13.74 -1.64 -8.46
N ALA A 110 13.93 -0.55 -9.19
CA ALA A 110 15.24 -0.20 -9.75
C ALA A 110 16.23 0.24 -8.66
N ARG A 111 15.73 0.83 -7.56
CA ARG A 111 16.56 1.44 -6.52
C ARG A 111 16.81 0.53 -5.31
N PHE A 112 15.85 -0.31 -4.95
CA PHE A 112 15.93 -1.14 -3.75
C PHE A 112 15.80 -2.61 -4.11
N SER A 113 16.62 -3.43 -3.46
CA SER A 113 16.46 -4.88 -3.53
C SER A 113 15.15 -5.32 -2.89
N ARG A 114 14.66 -6.48 -3.30
CA ARG A 114 13.46 -7.09 -2.71
C ARG A 114 13.62 -7.35 -1.20
N ALA A 115 14.83 -7.63 -0.73
CA ALA A 115 15.12 -7.78 0.69
C ALA A 115 14.84 -6.47 1.44
N GLU A 116 15.35 -5.34 0.94
CA GLU A 116 15.14 -4.02 1.54
C GLU A 116 13.67 -3.59 1.54
N ILE A 117 12.91 -3.98 0.51
CA ILE A 117 11.47 -3.74 0.41
C ILE A 117 10.67 -4.60 1.40
N CYS A 118 11.10 -5.84 1.64
CA CYS A 118 10.37 -6.80 2.46
C CYS A 118 10.71 -6.74 3.96
N THR A 119 11.83 -6.16 4.37
CA THR A 119 12.25 -6.11 5.78
C THR A 119 11.33 -5.21 6.62
N PRO A 120 10.57 -5.77 7.58
CA PRO A 120 9.89 -4.96 8.57
C PRO A 120 10.95 -4.33 9.49
N VAL A 121 10.92 -3.02 9.63
CA VAL A 121 11.77 -2.33 10.60
C VAL A 121 11.00 -2.37 11.92
N VAL A 122 11.52 -3.18 12.85
CA VAL A 122 11.15 -3.17 14.28
C VAL A 122 11.47 -1.83 14.92
#